data_AF-A0A291M084-F1
#
_entry.id   AF-A0A291M084-F1
#
_cell.length_a   1.000
_cell.length_b   1.000
_cell.length_c   1.000
_cell.angle_alpha   90.00
_cell.angle_beta   90.00
_cell.angle_gamma   90.00
#
_symmetry.space_group_name_H-M   'P 1'
#
loop_
_entity.id
_entity.type
_entity.pdbx_description
1 polymer ?
#
loop_
_entity_poly.entity_id
_entity_poly.type
_entity_poly.pdbx_seq_one_letter_code
_entity_poly.pdbx_strand_id
1 'polypeptide(L)'
;MVTALTPRSLTRSPAKPALRVLRRALGGGALLVALALGATPAAAWVTTTGSIVTGGADDITVRIPARAGKQEYFCAAAQYARFRLGARGTDRVVVNRPLGIDAAGQMSVGFTLSATAPSSPGVFLTPTVEGTARSVAHGQSLCREGHSSAPLN
;
A
#
# COMPACT_ATOMS: atom_id res chain seq x y z
N MET A 1 -28.42 40.17 13.42
CA MET A 1 -27.14 40.46 14.11
C MET A 1 -26.07 39.61 13.44
N VAL A 2 -25.10 40.26 12.81
CA VAL A 2 -24.02 39.64 12.03
C VAL A 2 -22.74 39.74 12.87
N THR A 3 -22.06 38.63 13.11
CA THR A 3 -20.75 38.64 13.78
C THR A 3 -19.73 37.83 12.97
N ALA A 4 -18.86 38.62 12.31
CA ALA A 4 -17.46 38.46 11.92
C ALA A 4 -16.79 37.07 11.74
N LEU A 5 -16.06 36.99 10.62
CA LEU A 5 -15.03 36.04 10.23
C LEU A 5 -13.82 36.02 11.18
N THR A 6 -13.14 34.86 11.34
CA THR A 6 -11.71 34.66 10.91
C THR A 6 -11.20 33.23 11.19
N PRO A 7 -10.30 32.69 10.34
CA PRO A 7 -9.74 31.34 10.44
C PRO A 7 -8.49 31.28 11.33
N ARG A 8 -8.35 30.21 12.13
CA ARG A 8 -7.10 29.89 12.85
C ARG A 8 -6.32 28.82 12.08
N SER A 9 -5.34 29.26 11.32
CA SER A 9 -4.20 28.44 10.90
C SER A 9 -3.24 28.25 12.08
N LEU A 10 -2.49 27.14 12.00
CA LEU A 10 -1.12 26.90 12.49
C LEU A 10 -0.95 25.81 13.57
N THR A 11 -0.23 24.78 13.09
CA THR A 11 0.96 24.17 13.69
C THR A 11 0.79 23.11 14.79
N ARG A 12 0.97 21.86 14.34
CA ARG A 12 2.07 20.95 14.71
C ARG A 12 2.40 20.88 16.21
N SER A 13 2.00 19.78 16.84
CA SER A 13 2.81 19.20 17.92
C SER A 13 2.55 17.69 18.05
N PRO A 14 3.47 16.82 17.60
CA PRO A 14 3.45 15.43 18.00
C PRO A 14 3.91 15.32 19.46
N ALA A 15 3.09 14.66 20.27
CA ALA A 15 3.33 14.34 21.65
C ALA A 15 4.71 13.65 21.82
N LYS A 16 5.58 14.26 22.62
CA LYS A 16 6.79 13.63 23.18
C LYS A 16 6.35 12.63 24.26
N PRO A 17 6.61 11.33 24.14
CA PRO A 17 6.52 10.45 25.30
C PRO A 17 7.66 10.75 26.27
N ALA A 18 7.30 10.93 27.52
CA ALA A 18 8.13 11.34 28.64
C ALA A 18 9.33 10.40 28.85
N LEU A 19 10.51 11.01 28.89
CA LEU A 19 11.78 10.37 29.18
C LEU A 19 11.85 10.02 30.68
N ARG A 20 11.51 8.80 31.07
CA ARG A 20 11.93 8.27 32.38
C ARG A 20 13.39 7.84 32.27
N VAL A 21 14.25 8.72 32.75
CA VAL A 21 15.67 8.47 33.02
C VAL A 21 15.76 7.40 34.11
N LEU A 22 16.08 6.15 33.75
CA LEU A 22 16.57 5.16 34.72
C LEU A 22 18.08 4.98 34.58
N ARG A 23 18.74 5.68 35.52
CA ARG A 23 20.01 5.41 36.20
C ARG A 23 20.87 4.23 35.70
N ARG A 24 22.04 4.66 35.21
CA ARG A 24 23.36 4.03 35.20
C ARG A 24 23.55 2.86 36.19
N ALA A 25 23.98 1.72 35.65
CA ALA A 25 24.87 0.79 36.33
C ALA A 25 26.05 0.51 35.39
N LEU A 26 27.27 0.77 35.87
CA LEU A 26 28.52 0.49 35.18
C LEU A 26 28.75 -1.01 35.11
N GLY A 27 29.19 -1.51 33.96
CA GLY A 27 29.70 -2.87 33.80
C GLY A 27 30.28 -3.02 32.41
N GLY A 28 31.60 -3.12 32.34
CA GLY A 28 32.35 -3.18 31.07
C GLY A 28 32.04 -4.42 30.25
N GLY A 29 32.35 -4.32 28.96
CA GLY A 29 32.37 -5.46 28.04
C GLY A 29 31.63 -5.18 26.74
N ALA A 30 32.37 -5.31 25.63
CA ALA A 30 31.90 -5.40 24.24
C ALA A 30 31.17 -4.18 23.66
N LEU A 31 31.91 -3.43 22.84
CA LEU A 31 31.38 -2.46 21.88
C LEU A 31 30.62 -3.21 20.77
N LEU A 32 29.39 -3.68 21.06
CA LEU A 32 28.44 -4.13 20.06
C LEU A 32 27.67 -2.90 19.56
N VAL A 33 28.10 -2.37 18.41
CA VAL A 33 27.34 -1.37 17.65
C VAL A 33 26.07 -2.05 17.14
N ALA A 34 24.98 -1.95 17.92
CA ALA A 34 23.66 -2.36 17.48
C ALA A 34 23.19 -1.40 16.39
N LEU A 35 23.27 -1.84 15.13
CA LEU A 35 22.56 -1.20 14.02
C LEU A 35 21.05 -1.35 14.29
N ALA A 36 20.46 -0.33 14.91
CA ALA A 36 19.02 -0.17 14.89
C ALA A 36 18.60 0.16 13.45
N LEU A 37 18.30 -0.86 12.66
CA LEU A 37 17.55 -0.70 11.42
C LEU A 37 16.17 -0.17 11.81
N GLY A 38 16.01 1.15 11.80
CA GLY A 38 14.70 1.77 11.81
C GLY A 38 13.97 1.32 10.56
N ALA A 39 12.95 0.47 10.70
CA ALA A 39 12.01 0.20 9.63
C ALA A 39 11.28 1.51 9.31
N THR A 40 11.80 2.26 8.35
CA THR A 40 11.12 3.44 7.82
C THR A 40 9.77 2.97 7.30
N PRO A 41 8.63 3.50 7.80
CA PRO A 41 7.33 3.13 7.28
C PRO A 41 7.33 3.45 5.78
N ALA A 42 7.02 2.46 4.95
CA ALA A 42 6.95 2.64 3.51
C ALA A 42 5.94 3.76 3.21
N ALA A 43 6.45 4.88 2.67
CA ALA A 43 5.63 6.03 2.35
C ALA A 43 4.51 5.62 1.38
N ALA A 44 3.29 6.02 1.70
CA ALA A 44 2.14 5.78 0.84
C ALA A 44 2.38 6.38 -0.54
N TRP A 45 2.20 5.56 -1.57
CA TRP A 45 2.26 5.97 -2.97
C TRP A 45 0.86 6.15 -3.51
N VAL A 46 0.62 7.26 -4.21
CA VAL A 46 -0.68 7.57 -4.79
C VAL A 46 -0.58 7.34 -6.30
N THR A 47 -1.47 6.52 -6.85
CA THR A 47 -1.59 6.34 -8.31
C THR A 47 -2.14 7.62 -8.93
N THR A 48 -1.99 7.76 -10.25
CA THR A 48 -2.65 8.84 -11.02
C THR A 48 -4.18 8.82 -10.90
N THR A 49 -4.76 7.67 -10.56
CA THR A 49 -6.21 7.47 -10.37
C THR A 49 -6.69 7.72 -8.93
N GLY A 50 -5.79 8.12 -8.03
CA GLY A 50 -6.12 8.42 -6.63
C GLY A 50 -6.16 7.21 -5.69
N SER A 51 -5.76 6.02 -6.17
CA SER A 51 -5.57 4.84 -5.32
C SER A 51 -4.34 5.02 -4.45
N ILE A 52 -4.42 4.58 -3.20
CA ILE A 52 -3.33 4.65 -2.23
C ILE A 52 -2.74 3.26 -2.09
N VAL A 53 -1.44 3.14 -2.34
CA VAL A 53 -0.69 1.90 -2.20
C VAL A 53 0.39 2.06 -1.14
N THR A 54 0.45 1.14 -0.20
CA THR A 54 1.43 1.13 0.91
C THR A 54 2.14 -0.20 1.00
N GLY A 55 3.28 -0.22 1.71
CA GLY A 55 3.99 -1.44 2.09
C GLY A 55 5.12 -1.83 1.14
N GLY A 56 5.52 -3.11 1.15
CA GLY A 56 6.72 -3.63 0.48
C GLY A 56 6.43 -4.83 -0.41
N ALA A 57 7.47 -5.48 -0.96
CA ALA A 57 7.31 -6.63 -1.85
C ALA A 57 6.48 -7.76 -1.23
N ASP A 58 6.62 -8.00 0.08
CA ASP A 58 5.89 -9.05 0.80
C ASP A 58 4.51 -8.60 1.30
N ASP A 59 4.18 -7.31 1.18
CA ASP A 59 2.97 -6.73 1.76
C ASP A 59 2.54 -5.45 1.04
N ILE A 60 2.10 -5.57 -0.20
CA ILE A 60 1.54 -4.45 -0.97
C ILE A 60 0.07 -4.33 -0.58
N THR A 61 -0.32 -3.24 0.06
CA THR A 61 -1.73 -2.95 0.35
C THR A 61 -2.24 -1.89 -0.59
N VAL A 62 -3.28 -2.20 -1.37
CA VAL A 62 -3.94 -1.26 -2.26
C VAL A 62 -5.29 -0.88 -1.68
N ARG A 63 -5.51 0.43 -1.49
CA ARG A 63 -6.79 1.04 -1.18
C ARG A 63 -7.24 1.88 -2.36
N ILE A 64 -8.46 1.67 -2.84
CA ILE A 64 -9.01 2.46 -3.93
C ILE A 64 -10.16 3.34 -3.42
N PRO A 65 -10.37 4.52 -4.00
CA PRO A 65 -11.54 5.34 -3.70
C PRO A 65 -12.84 4.59 -4.05
N ALA A 66 -13.94 4.96 -3.39
CA ALA A 66 -15.23 4.32 -3.58
C ALA A 66 -15.65 4.30 -5.07
N ARG A 67 -16.24 3.18 -5.52
CA ARG A 67 -16.75 2.90 -6.89
C ARG A 67 -15.74 2.46 -7.96
N ALA A 68 -14.47 2.22 -7.63
CA ALA A 68 -13.52 1.67 -8.59
C ALA A 68 -13.65 0.13 -8.76
N GLY A 69 -13.42 -0.36 -9.99
CA GLY A 69 -13.62 -1.75 -10.37
C GLY A 69 -12.52 -2.70 -9.86
N LYS A 70 -12.76 -4.02 -9.95
CA LYS A 70 -11.80 -5.06 -9.53
C LYS A 70 -10.44 -4.96 -10.23
N GLN A 71 -10.42 -4.46 -11.47
CA GLN A 71 -9.22 -4.29 -12.27
C GLN A 71 -8.25 -3.25 -11.68
N GLU A 72 -8.81 -2.23 -11.00
CA GLU A 72 -8.05 -1.12 -10.45
C GLU A 72 -7.07 -1.58 -9.36
N TYR A 73 -7.43 -2.61 -8.58
CA TYR A 73 -6.54 -3.19 -7.58
C TYR A 73 -5.30 -3.82 -8.22
N PHE A 74 -5.47 -4.61 -9.28
CA PHE A 74 -4.37 -5.23 -10.00
C PHE A 74 -3.53 -4.21 -10.76
N CYS A 75 -4.16 -3.18 -11.33
CA CYS A 75 -3.45 -2.06 -11.96
C CYS A 75 -2.56 -1.33 -10.95
N ALA A 76 -3.13 -0.88 -9.82
CA ALA A 76 -2.41 -0.13 -8.80
C ALA A 76 -1.27 -0.94 -8.20
N ALA A 77 -1.50 -2.23 -7.89
CA ALA A 77 -0.46 -3.14 -7.42
C ALA A 77 0.67 -3.31 -8.44
N ALA A 78 0.35 -3.48 -9.72
CA ALA A 78 1.34 -3.66 -10.78
C ALA A 78 2.15 -2.38 -11.05
N GLN A 79 1.52 -1.20 -11.04
CA GLN A 79 2.24 0.07 -11.15
C GLN A 79 3.18 0.27 -9.96
N TYR A 80 2.72 -0.01 -8.74
CA TYR A 80 3.56 0.07 -7.55
C TYR A 80 4.74 -0.89 -7.64
N ALA A 81 4.48 -2.16 -7.98
CA ALA A 81 5.53 -3.16 -8.15
C ALA A 81 6.56 -2.73 -9.20
N ARG A 82 6.12 -2.22 -10.36
CA ARG A 82 7.03 -1.80 -11.44
C ARG A 82 7.83 -0.55 -11.09
N PHE A 83 7.15 0.52 -10.66
CA PHE A 83 7.75 1.84 -10.55
C PHE A 83 8.37 2.12 -9.18
N ARG A 84 7.91 1.45 -8.12
CA ARG A 84 8.42 1.64 -6.76
C ARG A 84 9.31 0.50 -6.29
N LEU A 85 9.00 -0.74 -6.67
CA LEU A 85 9.77 -1.92 -6.27
C LEU A 85 10.71 -2.44 -7.36
N GLY A 86 10.66 -1.89 -8.58
CA GLY A 86 11.54 -2.29 -9.68
C GLY A 86 11.25 -3.67 -10.26
N ALA A 87 10.04 -4.20 -10.05
CA ALA A 87 9.66 -5.53 -10.50
C ALA A 87 9.67 -5.66 -12.04
N ARG A 88 9.93 -6.88 -12.54
CA ARG A 88 9.88 -7.21 -13.96
C ARG A 88 8.44 -7.48 -14.39
N GLY A 89 8.16 -7.32 -15.69
CA GLY A 89 6.83 -7.61 -16.24
C GLY A 89 6.39 -9.07 -16.06
N THR A 90 7.35 -9.99 -15.94
CA THR A 90 7.14 -11.43 -15.69
C THR A 90 6.85 -11.76 -14.24
N ASP A 91 7.19 -10.88 -13.30
CA ASP A 91 6.92 -11.08 -11.88
C ASP A 91 5.40 -11.02 -11.65
N ARG A 92 4.94 -11.64 -10.56
CA ARG A 92 3.53 -11.78 -10.23
C ARG A 92 3.16 -10.97 -9.01
N VAL A 93 2.06 -10.25 -9.12
CA VAL A 93 1.30 -9.78 -7.95
C VAL A 93 0.31 -10.86 -7.58
N VAL A 94 0.40 -11.36 -6.35
CA VAL A 94 -0.37 -12.49 -5.82
C VAL A 94 -1.24 -11.98 -4.69
N VAL A 95 -2.54 -12.20 -4.74
CA VAL A 95 -3.45 -11.81 -3.66
C VAL A 95 -3.10 -12.60 -2.40
N ASN A 96 -2.66 -11.93 -1.34
CA ASN A 96 -2.42 -12.54 -0.02
C ASN A 96 -3.47 -12.12 1.00
N ARG A 97 -4.17 -11.00 0.76
CA ARG A 97 -5.36 -10.60 1.50
C ARG A 97 -6.47 -10.26 0.51
N PRO A 98 -7.53 -11.08 0.45
CA PRO A 98 -8.66 -10.83 -0.41
C PRO A 98 -9.32 -9.47 -0.19
N LEU A 99 -10.03 -9.01 -1.22
CA LEU A 99 -10.84 -7.80 -1.19
C LEU A 99 -11.76 -7.77 0.04
N GLY A 100 -11.59 -6.73 0.86
CA GLY A 100 -12.41 -6.50 2.03
C GLY A 100 -12.23 -5.09 2.57
N ILE A 101 -12.93 -4.80 3.67
CA ILE A 101 -12.81 -3.53 4.39
C ILE A 101 -11.62 -3.62 5.35
N ASP A 102 -10.69 -2.66 5.25
CA ASP A 102 -9.57 -2.54 6.18
C ASP A 102 -9.97 -1.95 7.54
N ALA A 103 -9.01 -1.90 8.47
CA ALA A 103 -9.21 -1.34 9.81
C ALA A 103 -9.62 0.15 9.81
N ALA A 104 -9.44 0.87 8.69
CA ALA A 104 -9.82 2.26 8.52
C ALA A 104 -11.15 2.40 7.76
N GLY A 105 -11.90 1.32 7.55
CA GLY A 105 -13.20 1.34 6.91
C GLY A 105 -13.15 1.53 5.39
N GLN A 106 -12.02 1.25 4.74
CA GLN A 106 -11.86 1.41 3.29
C GLN A 106 -11.71 0.07 2.58
N MET A 107 -12.22 -0.02 1.35
CA MET A 107 -12.04 -1.21 0.53
C MET A 107 -10.56 -1.35 0.14
N SER A 108 -10.01 -2.53 0.39
CA SER A 108 -8.59 -2.81 0.21
C SER A 108 -8.34 -4.25 -0.24
N VAL A 109 -7.20 -4.46 -0.90
CA VAL A 109 -6.67 -5.79 -1.26
C VAL A 109 -5.18 -5.80 -0.92
N GLY A 110 -4.72 -6.89 -0.34
CA GLY A 110 -3.30 -7.16 -0.13
C GLY A 110 -2.73 -8.04 -1.23
N PHE A 111 -1.51 -7.72 -1.65
CA PHE A 111 -0.72 -8.50 -2.57
C PHE A 111 0.69 -8.76 -2.05
N THR A 112 1.29 -9.86 -2.50
CA THR A 112 2.73 -10.09 -2.46
C THR A 112 3.28 -10.11 -3.87
N LEU A 113 4.56 -9.75 -4.02
CA LEU A 113 5.30 -9.83 -5.26
C LEU A 113 6.11 -11.13 -5.28
N SER A 114 5.94 -11.93 -6.32
CA SER A 114 6.65 -13.19 -6.48
C SER A 114 7.17 -13.37 -7.90
N ALA A 115 8.45 -13.71 -8.04
CA ALA A 115 9.05 -14.03 -9.33
C ALA A 115 8.70 -15.44 -9.83
N THR A 116 8.28 -16.34 -8.93
CA THR A 116 8.11 -17.77 -9.21
C THR A 116 6.67 -18.25 -9.15
N ALA A 117 5.74 -17.42 -8.67
CA ALA A 117 4.33 -17.81 -8.59
C ALA A 117 3.76 -18.14 -9.99
N PRO A 118 3.01 -19.23 -10.13
CA PRO A 118 2.28 -19.51 -11.37
C PRO A 118 1.18 -18.46 -11.58
N SER A 119 0.82 -18.21 -12.83
CA SER A 119 -0.38 -17.38 -13.11
C SER A 119 -1.63 -18.16 -12.78
N SER A 120 -2.64 -17.49 -12.21
CA SER A 120 -3.94 -18.14 -12.10
C SER A 120 -4.52 -18.39 -13.49
N PRO A 121 -5.19 -19.53 -13.73
CA PRO A 121 -5.84 -19.80 -15.00
C PRO A 121 -6.99 -18.80 -15.26
N GLY A 122 -7.32 -18.63 -16.55
CA GLY A 122 -8.47 -17.82 -16.98
C GLY A 122 -8.22 -16.30 -17.04
N VAL A 123 -9.18 -15.59 -17.64
CA VAL A 123 -9.15 -14.14 -17.88
C VAL A 123 -9.73 -13.31 -16.73
N PHE A 124 -10.35 -13.96 -15.74
CA PHE A 124 -11.05 -13.27 -14.67
C PHE A 124 -10.09 -12.65 -13.65
N LEU A 125 -10.44 -11.45 -13.18
CA LEU A 125 -9.72 -10.74 -12.13
C LEU A 125 -10.48 -10.95 -10.81
N THR A 126 -9.93 -11.80 -9.95
CA THR A 126 -10.55 -12.26 -8.71
C THR A 126 -9.76 -11.75 -7.51
N PRO A 127 -9.80 -10.44 -7.19
CA PRO A 127 -9.14 -9.92 -5.99
C PRO A 127 -9.78 -10.43 -4.70
N THR A 128 -10.94 -11.11 -4.78
CA THR A 128 -11.64 -11.76 -3.68
C THR A 128 -11.12 -13.16 -3.36
N VAL A 129 -10.19 -13.70 -4.16
CA VAL A 129 -9.67 -15.07 -3.99
C VAL A 129 -8.19 -15.00 -3.71
N GLU A 130 -7.79 -15.49 -2.54
CA GLU A 130 -6.38 -15.60 -2.14
C GLU A 130 -5.61 -16.52 -3.10
N GLY A 131 -4.33 -16.23 -3.34
CA GLY A 131 -3.49 -16.92 -4.30
C GLY A 131 -3.75 -16.53 -5.76
N THR A 132 -4.73 -15.67 -6.04
CA THR A 132 -4.93 -15.14 -7.39
C THR A 132 -3.69 -14.38 -7.82
N ALA A 133 -3.03 -14.82 -8.89
CA ALA A 133 -1.77 -14.29 -9.37
C ALA A 133 -1.89 -13.78 -10.81
N ARG A 134 -1.41 -12.57 -11.05
CA ARG A 134 -1.33 -11.93 -12.37
C ARG A 134 0.07 -11.36 -12.59
N SER A 135 0.56 -11.39 -13.83
CA SER A 135 1.82 -10.70 -14.14
C SER A 135 1.71 -9.22 -13.88
N VAL A 136 2.81 -8.60 -13.48
CA VAL A 136 2.96 -7.14 -13.47
C VAL A 136 2.63 -6.56 -14.84
N ALA A 137 3.11 -7.17 -15.93
CA ALA A 137 2.78 -6.70 -17.28
C ALA A 137 1.27 -6.73 -17.59
N HIS A 138 0.55 -7.77 -17.15
CA HIS A 138 -0.90 -7.85 -17.34
C HIS A 138 -1.63 -6.85 -16.43
N GLY A 139 -1.21 -6.68 -15.18
CA GLY A 139 -1.77 -5.64 -14.32
C GLY A 139 -1.60 -4.24 -14.91
N GLN A 140 -0.46 -3.95 -15.55
CA GLN A 140 -0.23 -2.68 -16.22
C GLN A 140 -1.13 -2.45 -17.44
N SER A 141 -1.52 -3.50 -18.19
CA SER A 141 -2.44 -3.33 -19.32
C SER A 141 -3.84 -2.90 -18.86
N LEU A 142 -4.27 -3.36 -17.67
CA LEU A 142 -5.56 -3.00 -17.07
C LEU A 142 -5.66 -1.51 -16.69
N CYS A 143 -4.53 -0.85 -16.51
CA CYS A 143 -4.50 0.57 -16.13
C CYS A 143 -5.09 1.52 -17.18
N ARG A 144 -5.30 1.06 -18.41
CA ARG A 144 -5.94 1.84 -19.48
C ARG A 144 -7.42 1.50 -19.66
N GLU A 145 -7.85 0.34 -19.18
CA GLU A 145 -9.20 -0.21 -19.37
C GLU A 145 -10.14 0.13 -18.20
N GLY A 146 -9.58 0.40 -17.01
CA GLY A 146 -10.32 0.78 -15.79
C GLY A 146 -11.09 2.11 -15.86
N HIS A 147 -10.84 2.95 -16.87
CA HIS A 147 -11.60 4.20 -17.08
C HIS A 147 -12.96 3.99 -17.77
N SER A 148 -13.25 2.80 -18.29
CA SER A 148 -14.46 2.54 -19.09
C SER A 148 -15.61 1.89 -18.33
N SER A 149 -15.46 1.59 -17.03
CA SER A 149 -16.40 0.74 -16.28
C SER A 149 -17.18 1.43 -15.15
N ALA A 150 -17.19 2.77 -15.09
CA ALA A 150 -18.18 3.51 -14.30
C ALA A 150 -19.30 4.03 -15.22
N PRO A 151 -20.52 3.48 -15.17
CA PRO A 151 -21.67 4.19 -15.72
C PRO A 151 -21.88 5.46 -14.89
N LEU A 152 -21.75 6.62 -15.54
CA LEU A 152 -22.27 7.88 -15.02
C LEU A 152 -23.80 7.76 -14.99
N ASN A 153 -24.38 7.77 -13.79
CA ASN A 153 -25.79 8.06 -13.57
C ASN A 153 -25.89 9.09 -12.45
#